data_AF-A0AAE4M6Q1-F1
#
_entry.id   AF-A0AAE4M6Q1-F1
#
_cell.length_a   1.000
_cell.length_b   1.000
_cell.length_c   1.000
_cell.angle_alpha   90.00
_cell.angle_beta   90.00
_cell.angle_gamma   90.00
#
_symmetry.space_group_name_H-M   'P 1'
#
loop_
_entity.id
_entity.type
_entity.pdbx_description
1 polymer ?
#
loop_
_entity_poly.entity_id
_entity_poly.type
_entity_poly.pdbx_seq_one_letter_code
_entity_poly.pdbx_strand_id
1 'polypeptide(L)'
;MAKRLCKMSRKQIAAELGDIHRLVVAPKFVCRSCARSSAAKDTLCKPAAIPPQKCQDKPLNEQQSCGLLAEALPVQPIPVTTKQSNEKAAIVKRVVERVKEKKQAEKSLDPVRTDVPVWFDLADKKSLKKAKKALKKHYKQQKKLLKVAKKQQKLLKRQRKLEARNAKLEVLLPTSPKALMSASSQVKVH
;
A
#
# COMPACT_ATOMS: atom_id res chain seq x y z
N MET A 1 -19.98 2.87 -12.73
CA MET A 1 -21.12 3.73 -12.35
C MET A 1 -21.47 3.48 -10.89
N ALA A 2 -21.74 4.52 -10.11
CA ALA A 2 -21.60 4.50 -8.65
C ALA A 2 -22.77 3.81 -7.93
N LYS A 3 -22.44 2.79 -7.14
CA LYS A 3 -23.32 2.02 -6.26
C LYS A 3 -23.89 2.90 -5.14
N ARG A 4 -25.22 2.84 -4.97
CA ARG A 4 -26.06 3.87 -4.34
C ARG A 4 -25.85 4.06 -2.83
N LEU A 5 -25.64 3.01 -2.03
CA LEU A 5 -25.68 3.14 -0.57
C LEU A 5 -24.36 3.63 0.05
N CYS A 6 -23.20 3.09 -0.32
CA CYS A 6 -21.91 3.48 0.33
C CYS A 6 -21.38 4.87 -0.07
N LYS A 7 -21.99 5.55 -1.05
CA LYS A 7 -21.55 6.87 -1.53
C LYS A 7 -22.56 7.98 -1.26
N MET A 8 -23.68 7.71 -0.58
CA MET A 8 -24.66 8.75 -0.23
C MET A 8 -24.08 9.77 0.74
N SER A 9 -24.29 11.04 0.40
CA SER A 9 -24.02 12.19 1.26
C SER A 9 -25.05 12.30 2.39
N ARG A 10 -24.73 13.05 3.44
CA ARG A 10 -25.62 13.24 4.60
C ARG A 10 -27.00 13.83 4.23
N LYS A 11 -27.03 14.70 3.21
CA LYS A 11 -28.27 15.29 2.69
C LYS A 11 -29.16 14.24 1.99
N GLN A 12 -28.56 13.36 1.19
CA GLN A 12 -29.28 12.27 0.53
C GLN A 12 -29.81 11.24 1.53
N ILE A 13 -29.07 10.98 2.61
CA ILE A 13 -29.53 10.08 3.68
C ILE A 13 -30.81 10.61 4.34
N ALA A 14 -30.89 11.91 4.59
CA ALA A 14 -32.08 12.52 5.16
C ALA A 14 -33.27 12.52 4.19
N ALA A 15 -33.03 12.69 2.89
CA ALA A 15 -34.08 12.72 1.88
C ALA A 15 -34.66 11.33 1.52
N GLU A 16 -33.83 10.29 1.53
CA GLU A 16 -34.18 8.94 1.03
C GLU A 16 -34.23 7.89 2.17
N LEU A 17 -34.62 8.29 3.38
CA LEU A 17 -34.57 7.41 4.57
C LEU A 17 -35.43 6.15 4.43
N GLY A 18 -36.58 6.26 3.74
CA GLY A 18 -37.48 5.13 3.49
C GLY A 18 -36.87 4.05 2.61
N ASP A 19 -36.14 4.43 1.56
CA ASP A 19 -35.45 3.48 0.69
C ASP A 19 -34.27 2.81 1.40
N ILE A 20 -33.58 3.55 2.27
CA ILE A 20 -32.55 2.98 3.14
C ILE A 20 -33.16 1.92 4.05
N HIS A 21 -34.29 2.20 4.72
CA HIS A 21 -34.96 1.23 5.58
C HIS A 21 -35.28 -0.06 4.82
N ARG A 22 -35.84 0.01 3.61
CA ARG A 22 -36.12 -1.18 2.77
C ARG A 22 -34.87 -2.01 2.48
N LEU A 23 -33.73 -1.36 2.24
CA LEU A 23 -32.47 -2.04 1.94
C LEU A 23 -31.81 -2.68 3.16
N VAL A 24 -32.03 -2.14 4.37
CA VAL A 24 -31.37 -2.60 5.61
C VAL A 24 -32.20 -3.51 6.49
N VAL A 25 -33.50 -3.71 6.19
CA VAL A 25 -34.40 -4.59 6.98
C VAL A 25 -33.93 -6.04 7.04
N ALA A 26 -33.40 -6.59 5.94
CA ALA A 26 -32.90 -7.97 5.87
C ALA A 26 -31.56 -8.01 5.11
N PRO A 27 -30.46 -7.57 5.74
CA PRO A 27 -29.19 -7.43 5.06
C PRO A 27 -28.53 -8.79 4.83
N LYS A 28 -28.11 -9.04 3.58
CA LYS A 28 -27.35 -10.23 3.19
C LYS A 28 -25.88 -9.92 2.95
N PHE A 29 -25.54 -8.64 2.83
CA PHE A 29 -24.20 -8.17 2.52
C PHE A 29 -23.79 -6.99 3.41
N VAL A 30 -22.49 -6.89 3.72
CA VAL A 30 -21.85 -5.77 4.41
C VAL A 30 -20.68 -5.23 3.59
N CYS A 31 -20.47 -3.91 3.49
CA CYS A 31 -19.28 -3.36 2.79
C CYS A 31 -18.04 -3.41 3.69
N ARG A 32 -16.98 -4.08 3.23
CA ARG A 32 -15.70 -4.21 3.96
C ARG A 32 -14.97 -2.88 4.22
N SER A 33 -15.28 -1.80 3.49
CA SER A 33 -14.63 -0.50 3.66
C SER A 33 -15.49 0.57 4.32
N CYS A 34 -16.82 0.44 4.28
CA CYS A 34 -17.75 1.49 4.69
C CYS A 34 -18.70 1.03 5.82
N ALA A 35 -18.66 -0.26 6.19
CA ALA A 35 -19.48 -0.90 7.22
C ALA A 35 -21.01 -0.79 7.03
N ARG A 36 -21.50 -0.27 5.89
CA ARG A 36 -22.95 -0.30 5.56
C ARG A 36 -23.39 -1.69 5.13
N SER A 37 -24.61 -2.02 5.52
CA SER A 37 -25.27 -3.29 5.20
C SER A 37 -26.39 -3.09 4.19
N SER A 38 -26.67 -4.11 3.38
CA SER A 38 -27.74 -4.08 2.38
C SER A 38 -28.21 -5.49 2.05
N ALA A 39 -29.47 -5.64 1.68
CA ALA A 39 -30.01 -6.86 1.09
C ALA A 39 -29.36 -7.18 -0.28
N ALA A 40 -28.92 -6.15 -1.02
CA ALA A 40 -28.42 -6.27 -2.39
C ALA A 40 -26.91 -5.93 -2.50
N LYS A 41 -26.18 -6.69 -3.33
CA LYS A 41 -24.71 -6.61 -3.52
C LYS A 41 -24.27 -5.37 -4.31
N ASP A 42 -25.14 -4.89 -5.18
CA ASP A 42 -24.94 -3.79 -6.12
C ASP A 42 -25.04 -2.41 -5.45
N THR A 43 -25.58 -2.28 -4.23
CA THR A 43 -25.62 -1.00 -3.52
C THR A 43 -24.33 -0.70 -2.73
N LEU A 44 -23.44 -1.68 -2.58
CA LEU A 44 -22.25 -1.62 -1.71
C LEU A 44 -20.92 -1.51 -2.48
N CYS A 45 -19.97 -0.75 -1.93
CA CYS A 45 -18.64 -0.54 -2.52
C CYS A 45 -17.79 -1.81 -2.68
N LYS A 46 -17.74 -2.61 -1.62
CA LYS A 46 -16.92 -3.82 -1.45
C LYS A 46 -17.76 -4.85 -0.68
N PRO A 47 -18.78 -5.44 -1.33
CA PRO A 47 -19.73 -6.32 -0.65
C PRO A 47 -19.05 -7.61 -0.20
N ALA A 48 -19.25 -7.96 1.05
CA ALA A 48 -19.00 -9.29 1.62
C ALA A 48 -20.34 -9.88 2.05
N ALA A 49 -20.53 -11.18 1.86
CA ALA A 49 -21.75 -11.86 2.29
C ALA A 49 -21.74 -12.06 3.80
N ILE A 50 -22.88 -11.84 4.44
CA ILE A 50 -23.09 -12.15 5.85
C ILE A 50 -23.45 -13.65 5.92
N PRO A 51 -22.78 -14.45 6.77
CA PRO A 51 -23.15 -15.85 6.94
C PRO A 51 -24.59 -15.95 7.46
N PRO A 52 -25.40 -16.91 6.96
CA PRO A 52 -26.78 -17.04 7.39
C PRO A 52 -26.85 -17.31 8.90
N GLN A 53 -27.92 -16.85 9.56
CA GLN A 53 -28.15 -17.07 11.01
C GLN A 53 -28.04 -18.55 11.37
N LYS A 54 -28.55 -19.42 10.49
CA LYS A 54 -28.38 -20.87 10.60
C LYS A 54 -26.93 -21.31 10.75
N CYS A 55 -25.92 -20.58 10.31
CA CYS A 55 -24.52 -20.92 10.53
C CYS A 55 -23.91 -20.21 11.74
N GLN A 56 -24.54 -19.18 12.29
CA GLN A 56 -24.06 -18.47 13.48
C GLN A 56 -24.43 -19.21 14.76
N ASP A 57 -25.56 -19.92 14.78
CA ASP A 57 -26.02 -20.69 15.95
C ASP A 57 -25.28 -22.02 16.16
N LYS A 58 -24.33 -22.37 15.27
CA LYS A 58 -23.59 -23.65 15.34
C LYS A 58 -22.32 -23.48 16.16
N PRO A 59 -21.85 -24.56 16.84
CA PRO A 59 -20.59 -24.52 17.56
C PRO A 59 -19.42 -24.19 16.61
N LEU A 60 -18.41 -23.49 17.15
CA LEU A 60 -17.26 -22.93 16.43
C LEU A 60 -16.57 -23.88 15.43
N ASN A 61 -16.54 -25.19 15.74
CA ASN A 61 -15.92 -26.21 14.91
C ASN A 61 -16.67 -26.41 13.58
N GLU A 62 -18.01 -26.43 13.62
CA GLU A 62 -18.85 -26.59 12.43
C GLU A 62 -19.00 -25.28 11.64
N GLN A 63 -18.79 -24.14 12.31
CA GLN A 63 -18.82 -22.81 11.69
C GLN A 63 -17.75 -22.65 10.59
N GLN A 64 -16.64 -23.39 10.69
CA GLN A 64 -15.57 -23.42 9.70
C GLN A 64 -16.03 -24.02 8.36
N SER A 65 -16.96 -24.98 8.40
CA SER A 65 -17.52 -25.61 7.20
C SER A 65 -18.48 -24.68 6.45
N CYS A 66 -19.10 -23.73 7.15
CA CYS A 66 -20.01 -22.75 6.56
C CYS A 66 -19.25 -21.52 6.01
N GLY A 67 -18.36 -21.78 5.05
CA GLY A 67 -18.07 -20.94 3.86
C GLY A 67 -17.76 -19.44 3.95
N LEU A 68 -17.75 -18.79 5.12
CA LEU A 68 -17.56 -17.34 5.25
C LEU A 68 -16.72 -16.91 6.46
N LEU A 69 -16.15 -17.85 7.22
CA LEU A 69 -15.38 -17.58 8.45
C LEU A 69 -13.85 -17.68 8.30
N ALA A 70 -13.34 -17.95 7.09
CA ALA A 70 -11.90 -17.99 6.83
C ALA A 70 -11.21 -16.61 7.04
N GLU A 71 -11.96 -15.51 7.08
CA GLU A 71 -11.44 -14.17 7.37
C GLU A 71 -11.74 -13.67 8.79
N ALA A 72 -12.55 -14.38 9.58
CA ALA A 72 -12.98 -13.95 10.91
C ALA A 72 -12.35 -14.76 12.05
N LEU A 73 -11.73 -15.92 11.76
CA LEU A 73 -10.87 -16.60 12.73
C LEU A 73 -9.48 -15.94 12.75
N PRO A 74 -8.87 -15.72 13.92
CA PRO A 74 -7.48 -15.31 14.00
C PRO A 74 -6.64 -16.34 13.25
N VAL A 75 -5.89 -15.88 12.25
CA VAL A 75 -4.96 -16.69 11.45
C VAL A 75 -4.02 -17.40 12.40
N GLN A 76 -4.27 -18.69 12.64
CA GLN A 76 -3.26 -19.58 13.18
C GLN A 76 -2.13 -19.66 12.14
N PRO A 77 -0.86 -19.61 12.57
CA PRO A 77 0.27 -19.54 11.65
C PRO A 77 0.33 -20.80 10.79
N ILE A 78 0.08 -20.62 9.48
CA ILE A 78 0.23 -21.66 8.46
C ILE A 78 1.72 -22.04 8.38
N PRO A 79 2.09 -23.34 8.34
CA PRO A 79 3.47 -23.78 8.19
C PRO A 79 3.97 -23.43 6.78
N VAL A 80 4.88 -22.46 6.74
CA VAL A 80 5.56 -22.03 5.53
C VAL A 80 6.62 -23.05 5.12
N THR A 81 6.44 -23.58 3.92
CA THR A 81 7.40 -24.23 3.01
C THR A 81 8.86 -24.30 3.48
N THR A 82 9.35 -25.53 3.52
CA THR A 82 10.55 -26.09 4.17
C THR A 82 11.93 -25.59 3.70
N LYS A 83 12.04 -24.45 3.01
CA LYS A 83 13.34 -23.93 2.52
C LYS A 83 13.78 -22.58 3.10
N GLN A 84 12.87 -21.77 3.64
CA GLN A 84 13.22 -20.51 4.33
C GLN A 84 13.34 -20.65 5.87
N SER A 85 12.94 -21.79 6.42
CA SER A 85 12.95 -22.08 7.86
C SER A 85 14.37 -22.20 8.43
N ASN A 86 15.29 -22.81 7.68
CA ASN A 86 16.63 -23.10 8.19
C ASN A 86 17.50 -21.84 8.34
N GLU A 87 17.35 -20.88 7.42
CA GLU A 87 18.08 -19.61 7.46
C GLU A 87 17.57 -18.69 8.59
N LYS A 88 16.26 -18.67 8.81
CA LYS A 88 15.65 -17.93 9.94
C LYS A 88 15.96 -18.59 11.29
N ALA A 89 15.97 -19.93 11.37
CA ALA A 89 16.38 -20.65 12.56
C ALA A 89 17.86 -20.40 12.90
N ALA A 90 18.74 -20.32 11.89
CA ALA A 90 20.15 -19.97 12.08
C ALA A 90 20.33 -18.53 12.58
N ILE A 91 19.52 -17.58 12.07
CA ILE A 91 19.54 -16.19 12.53
C ILE A 91 19.03 -16.08 13.97
N VAL A 92 17.95 -16.77 14.33
CA VAL A 92 17.40 -16.78 15.69
C VAL A 92 18.40 -17.38 16.68
N LYS A 93 19.07 -18.49 16.33
CA LYS A 93 20.14 -19.07 17.17
C LYS A 93 21.28 -18.09 17.40
N ARG A 94 21.70 -17.36 16.36
CA ARG A 94 22.79 -16.37 16.46
C ARG A 94 22.41 -15.14 17.31
N VAL A 95 21.13 -14.75 17.32
CA VAL A 95 20.62 -13.68 18.19
C VAL A 95 20.51 -14.17 19.63
N VAL A 96 20.07 -15.41 19.86
CA VAL A 96 19.99 -16.01 21.20
C VAL A 96 21.38 -16.13 21.83
N GLU A 97 22.40 -16.57 21.08
CA GLU A 97 23.78 -16.61 21.58
C GLU A 97 24.30 -15.21 21.90
N ARG A 98 24.08 -14.20 21.04
CA ARG A 98 24.47 -12.80 21.37
C ARG A 98 23.75 -12.21 22.58
N VAL A 99 22.49 -12.59 22.81
CA VAL A 99 21.74 -12.17 24.01
C VAL A 99 22.25 -12.92 25.23
N LYS A 100 22.66 -14.17 25.10
CA LYS A 100 23.26 -14.98 26.17
C LYS A 100 24.65 -14.47 26.54
N GLU A 101 25.47 -14.11 25.56
CA GLU A 101 26.78 -13.47 25.74
C GLU A 101 26.63 -12.07 26.37
N LYS A 102 25.66 -11.25 25.92
CA LYS A 102 25.36 -9.96 26.57
C LYS A 102 24.86 -10.12 28.01
N LYS A 103 23.99 -11.10 28.26
CA LYS A 103 23.46 -11.39 29.59
C LYS A 103 24.53 -11.98 30.53
N GLN A 104 25.53 -12.67 29.98
CA GLN A 104 26.69 -13.16 30.73
C GLN A 104 27.71 -12.04 30.99
N ALA A 105 27.91 -11.11 30.04
CA ALA A 105 28.73 -9.91 30.24
C ALA A 105 28.11 -8.92 31.24
N GLU A 106 26.78 -8.85 31.33
CA GLU A 106 26.07 -8.08 32.36
C GLU A 106 26.10 -8.76 33.74
N LYS A 107 26.38 -10.08 33.81
CA LYS A 107 26.42 -10.84 35.07
C LYS A 107 27.79 -10.84 35.75
N SER A 108 28.83 -10.30 35.11
CA SER A 108 30.19 -10.19 35.67
C SER A 108 30.52 -8.83 36.31
N LEU A 109 29.51 -8.06 36.74
CA LEU A 109 29.69 -6.92 37.64
C LEU A 109 28.91 -7.20 38.93
N ASP A 110 29.65 -7.32 40.04
CA ASP A 110 29.14 -7.54 41.40
C ASP A 110 28.13 -6.45 41.86
N PRO A 111 27.28 -6.75 42.87
CA PRO A 111 26.08 -5.99 43.16
C PRO A 111 26.39 -4.76 44.03
N VAL A 112 26.59 -3.61 43.39
CA VAL A 112 26.48 -2.33 44.10
C VAL A 112 25.00 -1.94 44.16
N ARG A 113 24.45 -2.07 45.37
CA ARG A 113 23.21 -1.41 45.80
C ARG A 113 23.34 0.08 45.49
N THR A 114 22.60 0.55 44.51
CA THR A 114 22.29 1.98 44.36
C THR A 114 20.82 2.11 44.02
N ASP A 115 20.04 2.49 45.04
CA ASP A 115 18.89 3.36 44.86
C ASP A 115 19.33 4.55 44.00
N VAL A 116 18.92 4.58 42.73
CA VAL A 116 19.00 5.78 41.91
C VAL A 116 17.61 6.04 41.36
N PRO A 117 17.05 7.24 41.58
CA PRO A 117 15.67 7.52 41.30
C PRO A 117 15.40 7.53 39.79
N VAL A 118 14.17 7.14 39.45
CA VAL A 118 13.53 7.21 38.13
C VAL A 118 13.56 8.65 37.60
N TRP A 119 14.61 9.03 36.86
CA TRP A 119 14.72 10.36 36.20
C TRP A 119 14.86 10.26 34.67
N PHE A 120 14.53 9.11 34.08
CA PHE A 120 14.55 8.87 32.63
C PHE A 120 13.17 9.04 32.00
N ASP A 121 12.50 10.21 32.02
CA ASP A 121 11.23 10.29 31.25
C ASP A 121 10.66 11.64 30.78
N LEU A 122 11.44 12.72 30.68
CA LEU A 122 10.92 14.00 30.14
C LEU A 122 11.75 14.58 28.99
N ALA A 123 13.07 14.41 28.99
CA ALA A 123 13.93 14.83 27.90
C ALA A 123 13.68 14.01 26.61
N ASP A 124 13.42 12.71 26.74
CA ASP A 124 13.23 11.80 25.61
C ASP A 124 11.92 12.01 24.84
N LYS A 125 10.83 12.43 25.50
CA LYS A 125 9.58 12.71 24.78
C LYS A 125 9.73 13.87 23.78
N LYS A 126 10.50 14.90 24.12
CA LYS A 126 10.74 16.05 23.22
C LYS A 126 11.70 15.65 22.09
N SER A 127 12.76 14.91 22.38
CA SER A 127 13.71 14.41 21.37
C SER A 127 13.02 13.45 20.39
N LEU A 128 12.19 12.51 20.88
CA LEU A 128 11.41 11.57 20.06
C LEU A 128 10.39 12.29 19.17
N LYS A 129 9.70 13.31 19.67
CA LYS A 129 8.78 14.13 18.85
C LYS A 129 9.52 14.90 17.76
N LYS A 130 10.69 15.46 18.06
CA LYS A 130 11.56 16.12 17.06
C LYS A 130 12.03 15.12 16.01
N ALA A 131 12.50 13.94 16.41
CA ALA A 131 12.93 12.86 15.51
C ALA A 131 11.79 12.37 14.60
N LYS A 132 10.59 12.12 15.12
CA LYS A 132 9.41 11.75 14.32
C LYS A 132 9.02 12.83 13.32
N LYS A 133 9.08 14.11 13.71
CA LYS A 133 8.84 15.24 12.80
C LYS A 133 9.90 15.33 11.69
N ALA A 134 11.17 15.14 12.03
CA ALA A 134 12.26 15.10 11.06
C ALA A 134 12.05 13.95 10.06
N LEU A 135 11.74 12.74 10.51
CA LEU A 135 11.46 11.59 9.65
C LEU A 135 10.29 11.85 8.70
N LYS A 136 9.19 12.46 9.20
CA LYS A 136 8.05 12.84 8.36
C LYS A 136 8.43 13.89 7.31
N LYS A 137 9.34 14.82 7.61
CA LYS A 137 9.86 15.80 6.64
C LYS A 137 10.71 15.09 5.56
N HIS A 138 11.63 14.22 5.96
CA HIS A 138 12.45 13.42 5.03
C HIS A 138 11.57 12.58 4.10
N TYR A 139 10.56 11.87 4.63
CA TYR A 139 9.63 11.10 3.81
C TYR A 139 8.87 11.96 2.79
N LYS A 140 8.39 13.14 3.19
CA LYS A 140 7.72 14.09 2.28
C LYS A 140 8.67 14.58 1.18
N GLN A 141 9.92 14.86 1.50
CA GLN A 141 10.95 15.24 0.53
C GLN A 141 11.23 14.10 -0.45
N GLN A 142 11.47 12.88 0.04
CA GLN A 142 11.66 11.68 -0.81
C GLN A 142 10.47 11.44 -1.75
N LYS A 143 9.23 11.61 -1.27
CA LYS A 143 8.04 11.50 -2.12
C LYS A 143 7.98 12.57 -3.21
N LYS A 144 8.43 13.80 -2.94
CA LYS A 144 8.54 14.87 -3.96
C LYS A 144 9.60 14.52 -5.00
N LEU A 145 10.79 14.08 -4.55
CA LEU A 145 11.87 13.64 -5.45
C LEU A 145 11.42 12.50 -6.37
N LEU A 146 10.73 11.49 -5.82
CA LEU A 146 10.18 10.38 -6.61
C LEU A 146 9.17 10.86 -7.68
N LYS A 147 8.34 11.87 -7.36
CA LYS A 147 7.42 12.46 -8.35
C LYS A 147 8.18 13.16 -9.48
N VAL A 148 9.26 13.89 -9.17
CA VAL A 148 10.11 14.55 -10.17
C VAL A 148 10.80 13.50 -11.05
N ALA A 149 11.40 12.46 -10.46
CA ALA A 149 12.02 11.37 -11.20
C ALA A 149 11.03 10.66 -12.14
N LYS A 150 9.80 10.40 -11.69
CA LYS A 150 8.74 9.85 -12.55
C LYS A 150 8.35 10.78 -13.71
N LYS A 151 8.36 12.10 -13.50
CA LYS A 151 8.14 13.09 -14.57
C LYS A 151 9.30 13.08 -15.58
N GLN A 152 10.55 13.09 -15.11
CA GLN A 152 11.74 12.99 -15.97
C GLN A 152 11.70 11.71 -16.81
N GLN A 153 11.38 10.55 -16.22
CA GLN A 153 11.24 9.29 -16.95
C GLN A 153 10.15 9.34 -18.04
N LYS A 154 9.00 9.98 -17.74
CA LYS A 154 7.92 10.15 -18.73
C LYS A 154 8.35 11.05 -19.89
N LEU A 155 9.07 12.13 -19.59
CA LEU A 155 9.60 13.04 -20.61
C LEU A 155 10.63 12.32 -21.50
N LEU A 156 11.59 11.59 -20.91
CA LEU A 156 12.56 10.80 -21.67
C LEU A 156 11.90 9.75 -22.58
N LYS A 157 10.84 9.07 -22.10
CA LYS A 157 10.06 8.16 -22.95
C LYS A 157 9.37 8.88 -24.11
N ARG A 158 8.88 10.10 -23.90
CA ARG A 158 8.28 10.92 -24.97
C ARG A 158 9.34 11.39 -25.97
N GLN A 159 10.49 11.84 -25.47
CA GLN A 159 11.65 12.25 -26.28
C GLN A 159 12.08 11.11 -27.21
N ARG A 160 12.34 9.91 -26.67
CA ARG A 160 12.69 8.73 -27.48
C ARG A 160 11.64 8.38 -28.53
N LYS A 161 10.35 8.54 -28.23
CA LYS A 161 9.28 8.31 -29.20
C LYS A 161 9.27 9.36 -30.33
N LEU A 162 9.59 10.60 -30.02
CA LEU A 162 9.71 11.66 -31.02
C LEU A 162 10.97 11.46 -31.87
N GLU A 163 12.10 11.14 -31.26
CA GLU A 163 13.34 10.79 -31.97
C GLU A 163 13.13 9.61 -32.91
N ALA A 164 12.44 8.54 -32.47
CA ALA A 164 12.12 7.41 -33.34
C ALA A 164 11.19 7.79 -34.50
N ARG A 165 10.25 8.73 -34.30
CA ARG A 165 9.38 9.25 -35.38
C ARG A 165 10.17 10.11 -36.36
N ASN A 166 11.05 10.98 -35.86
CA ASN A 166 11.91 11.82 -36.69
C ASN A 166 12.88 10.95 -37.50
N ALA A 167 13.53 9.96 -36.88
CA ALA A 167 14.39 9.01 -37.59
C ALA A 167 13.62 8.25 -38.69
N LYS A 168 12.36 7.85 -38.43
CA LYS A 168 11.51 7.25 -39.46
C LYS A 168 11.24 8.20 -40.63
N LEU A 169 11.00 9.48 -40.33
CA LEU A 169 10.82 10.52 -41.36
C LEU A 169 12.11 10.79 -42.13
N GLU A 170 13.27 10.81 -41.48
CA GLU A 170 14.59 10.95 -42.13
C GLU A 170 14.91 9.76 -43.05
N VAL A 171 14.44 8.56 -42.76
CA VAL A 171 14.56 7.41 -43.68
C VAL A 171 13.61 7.55 -44.88
N LEU A 172 12.41 8.10 -44.68
CA LEU A 172 11.41 8.34 -45.74
C LEU A 172 11.76 9.53 -46.64
N LEU A 173 12.50 10.50 -46.11
CA LEU A 173 13.04 11.65 -46.81
C LEU A 173 14.56 11.54 -46.80
N PRO A 174 15.20 10.92 -47.81
CA PRO A 174 16.64 10.97 -47.98
C PRO A 174 17.05 12.38 -48.40
N THR A 175 16.90 13.37 -47.53
CA THR A 175 17.44 14.70 -47.74
C THR A 175 18.92 14.65 -47.45
N SER A 176 19.69 14.25 -48.46
CA SER A 176 21.09 14.64 -48.58
C SER A 176 21.15 16.17 -48.52
N PRO A 177 21.77 16.78 -47.50
CA PRO A 177 21.91 18.23 -47.43
C PRO A 177 22.68 18.82 -48.62
N LYS A 178 23.43 17.98 -49.36
CA LYS A 178 24.19 18.39 -50.56
C LYS A 178 23.31 18.66 -51.78
N ALA A 179 22.12 18.07 -51.88
CA ALA A 179 21.26 18.25 -53.07
C ALA A 179 20.59 19.64 -53.10
N LEU A 180 20.25 20.19 -51.94
CA LEU A 180 19.50 21.46 -51.84
C LEU A 180 20.39 22.69 -52.09
N MET A 181 21.70 22.58 -51.85
CA MET A 181 22.67 23.66 -52.12
C MET A 181 23.17 23.68 -53.58
N SER A 182 23.11 22.57 -54.31
CA SER A 182 23.55 22.52 -55.72
C SER A 182 22.49 23.03 -56.71
N ALA A 183 21.21 22.99 -56.35
CA ALA A 183 20.11 23.44 -57.21
C ALA A 183 19.97 24.97 -57.28
N SER A 184 20.46 25.70 -56.27
CA SER A 184 20.36 27.16 -56.21
C SER A 184 21.38 27.89 -57.08
N SER A 185 22.46 27.23 -57.53
CA SER A 185 23.54 27.87 -58.28
C SER A 185 23.41 27.78 -59.81
N GLN A 186 22.41 27.05 -60.34
CA GLN A 186 22.27 26.85 -61.80
C GLN A 186 21.19 27.73 -62.46
N VAL A 187 20.49 28.57 -61.72
CA VAL A 187 19.41 29.43 -62.27
C VAL A 187 19.85 30.89 -62.31
N LYS A 188 20.87 31.22 -63.12
CA LYS A 188 21.07 32.60 -63.61
C LYS A 188 22.02 32.69 -64.81
N VAL A 189 21.53 32.32 -66.00
CA VAL A 189 22.05 32.85 -67.26
C VAL A 189 20.88 32.94 -68.25
N HIS A 190 20.37 34.16 -68.45
CA HIS A 190 19.98 34.76 -69.74
C HIS A 190 19.34 36.13 -69.50
#